data_AF-A0A7I7S1Z7-F1
#
_entry.id   AF-A0A7I7S1Z7-F1
#
_cell.length_a   1.000
_cell.length_b   1.000
_cell.length_c   1.000
_cell.angle_alpha   90.00
_cell.angle_beta   90.00
_cell.angle_gamma   90.00
#
_symmetry.space_group_name_H-M   'P 1'
#
loop_
_entity.id
_entity.type
_entity.pdbx_description
1 polymer ?
#
loop_
_entity_poly.entity_id
_entity_poly.type
_entity_poly.pdbx_seq_one_letter_code
_entity_poly.pdbx_strand_id
1 'polypeptide(L)'
;MNTTISHWTRRVTRGAVLAAAATLVPMGIPAYGHADPGPVPGPGIGCETIHWGPLGMQRRKICDGPQQSDGTWQRTRTIYSPALYLGSPCLNSPNTSGDGDDTMVNSMVDCSPHAYPENTLSQETYPVAPNTVLPDEPGWLPPFTNNIL
;
A
#
# COMPACT_ATOMS: atom_id res chain seq x y z
N MET A 1 66.44 63.17 -0.76
CA MET A 1 66.30 62.68 0.63
C MET A 1 65.15 63.44 1.28
N ASN A 2 64.37 62.71 2.08
CA ASN A 2 63.28 63.10 2.99
C ASN A 2 61.88 63.34 2.38
N THR A 3 60.76 62.86 2.92
CA THR A 3 60.42 61.76 3.86
C THR A 3 58.91 61.55 3.69
N THR A 4 58.43 60.36 3.39
CA THR A 4 56.98 60.07 3.27
C THR A 4 56.44 59.64 4.64
N ILE A 5 55.46 60.37 5.18
CA ILE A 5 54.80 60.04 6.45
C ILE A 5 53.66 59.05 6.18
N SER A 6 53.82 57.83 6.70
CA SER A 6 52.83 56.76 6.71
C SER A 6 52.20 56.68 8.10
N HIS A 7 50.90 56.92 8.16
CA HIS A 7 50.02 56.31 9.15
C HIS A 7 48.91 55.65 8.32
N TRP A 8 48.43 54.45 8.66
CA TRP A 8 47.19 54.35 9.41
C TRP A 8 46.96 52.88 9.84
N THR A 9 46.71 52.73 11.15
CA THR A 9 45.77 51.78 11.79
C THR A 9 45.89 50.28 11.51
N ARG A 10 46.47 49.56 12.49
CA ARG A 10 46.18 48.14 12.75
C ARG A 10 44.71 47.99 13.20
N ARG A 11 43.90 47.25 12.43
CA ARG A 11 42.64 46.69 12.92
C ARG A 11 42.81 45.21 13.21
N VAL A 12 42.54 44.86 14.46
CA VAL A 12 42.38 43.51 14.99
C VAL A 12 41.14 42.89 14.36
N THR A 13 41.21 41.64 13.91
CA THR A 13 40.00 40.86 13.62
C THR A 13 40.16 39.47 14.21
N ARG A 14 39.30 39.20 15.20
CA ARG A 14 39.20 37.96 15.96
C ARG A 14 38.72 36.84 15.04
N GLY A 15 39.39 35.69 15.11
CA GLY A 15 39.01 34.49 14.37
C GLY A 15 37.61 34.00 14.78
N ALA A 16 36.78 33.68 13.79
CA ALA A 16 35.52 32.99 13.98
C ALA A 16 35.79 31.48 13.93
N VAL A 17 35.56 30.78 15.05
CA VAL A 17 35.51 29.31 15.10
C VAL A 17 34.10 28.91 14.66
N LEU A 18 33.97 28.38 13.43
CA LEU A 18 32.75 27.73 12.97
C LEU A 18 32.73 26.29 13.49
N ALA A 19 31.98 26.05 14.56
CA ALA A 19 31.61 24.69 14.98
C ALA A 19 30.40 24.24 14.14
N ALA A 20 30.61 23.31 13.22
CA ALA A 20 29.53 22.68 12.46
C ALA A 20 28.85 21.61 13.32
N ALA A 21 27.62 21.87 13.75
CA ALA A 21 26.77 20.88 14.42
C ALA A 21 26.13 19.97 13.36
N ALA A 22 26.47 18.68 13.38
CA ALA A 22 25.82 17.67 12.55
C ALA A 22 24.46 17.29 13.15
N THR A 23 23.36 17.70 12.51
CA THR A 23 22.02 17.26 12.89
C THR A 23 21.70 15.93 12.21
N LEU A 24 21.73 14.85 12.98
CA LEU A 24 21.12 13.57 12.59
C LEU A 24 19.59 13.76 12.58
N VAL A 25 18.99 13.73 11.39
CA VAL A 25 17.54 13.58 11.25
C VAL A 25 17.25 12.09 11.18
N PRO A 26 16.71 11.46 12.23
CA PRO A 26 16.17 10.12 12.10
C PRO A 26 14.93 10.21 11.19
N MET A 27 15.04 9.69 9.97
CA MET A 27 13.86 9.38 9.16
C MET A 27 13.18 8.17 9.80
N GLY A 28 12.32 8.43 10.79
CA GLY A 28 11.38 7.43 11.28
C GLY A 28 10.38 7.15 10.16
N ILE A 29 10.48 5.99 9.52
CA ILE A 29 9.41 5.48 8.67
C ILE A 29 8.29 5.04 9.62
N PRO A 30 7.10 5.65 9.57
CA PRO A 30 5.96 5.08 10.27
C PRO A 30 5.61 3.75 9.61
N ALA A 31 5.81 2.66 10.35
CA ALA A 31 5.17 1.39 10.04
C ALA A 31 3.68 1.54 10.32
N TYR A 32 2.91 2.00 9.34
CA TYR A 32 1.46 1.99 9.42
C TYR A 32 0.98 0.55 9.22
N GLY A 33 0.67 -0.12 10.33
CA GLY A 33 0.01 -1.43 10.37
C GLY A 33 -1.51 -1.34 10.20
N HIS A 34 -1.99 -0.49 9.29
CA HIS A 34 -3.36 -0.52 8.83
C HIS A 34 -3.36 -1.19 7.45
N ALA A 35 -4.22 -2.18 7.27
CA ALA A 35 -4.45 -2.79 5.97
C ALA A 35 -5.24 -1.81 5.08
N ASP A 36 -4.58 -0.73 4.66
CA ASP A 36 -5.11 0.18 3.68
C ASP A 36 -5.39 -0.58 2.37
N PRO A 37 -6.41 -0.18 1.60
CA PRO A 37 -6.59 -0.68 0.24
C PRO A 37 -5.31 -0.35 -0.53
N GLY A 38 -4.46 -1.35 -0.77
CA GLY A 38 -3.13 -1.15 -1.34
C GLY A 38 -3.15 -0.41 -2.69
N PRO A 39 -1.99 -0.01 -3.23
CA PRO A 39 -1.91 0.86 -4.40
C PRO A 39 -2.78 0.39 -5.58
N VAL A 40 -3.22 1.36 -6.38
CA VAL A 40 -4.01 1.14 -7.59
C VAL A 40 -3.24 1.61 -8.83
N PRO A 41 -3.44 1.00 -10.00
CA PRO A 41 -2.84 1.45 -11.26
C PRO A 41 -3.11 2.94 -11.52
N GLY A 42 -2.08 3.66 -11.94
CA GLY A 42 -2.22 5.09 -12.21
C GLY A 42 -0.90 5.79 -12.54
N PRO A 43 -0.89 7.13 -12.47
CA PRO A 43 0.35 7.90 -12.63
C PRO A 43 1.40 7.43 -11.63
N GLY A 44 2.53 6.93 -12.15
CA GLY A 44 3.64 6.43 -11.34
C GLY A 44 3.47 5.02 -10.75
N ILE A 45 2.31 4.36 -10.91
CA ILE A 45 2.06 3.03 -10.35
C ILE A 45 1.59 2.06 -11.46
N GLY A 46 2.25 0.91 -11.57
CA GLY A 46 1.79 -0.24 -12.36
C GLY A 46 1.46 -1.42 -11.45
N CYS A 47 0.35 -2.12 -11.69
CA CYS A 47 -0.04 -3.29 -10.90
C CYS A 47 -0.37 -4.53 -11.75
N GLU A 48 -0.16 -5.68 -11.13
CA GLU A 48 -0.56 -7.00 -11.62
C GLU A 48 -1.25 -7.76 -10.49
N THR A 49 -2.36 -8.43 -10.81
CA THR A 49 -3.10 -9.28 -9.88
C THR A 49 -3.20 -10.69 -10.43
N ILE A 50 -2.78 -11.67 -9.64
CA ILE A 50 -2.88 -13.10 -9.97
C ILE A 50 -3.75 -13.85 -8.95
N HIS A 51 -4.28 -15.00 -9.35
CA HIS A 51 -4.81 -15.99 -8.40
C HIS A 51 -3.71 -16.49 -7.46
N TRP A 52 -4.03 -16.65 -6.18
CA TRP A 52 -3.08 -17.04 -5.14
C TRP A 52 -3.68 -17.95 -4.08
N GLY A 53 -2.81 -18.61 -3.32
CA GLY A 53 -3.17 -19.47 -2.20
C GLY A 53 -3.83 -20.79 -2.63
N PRO A 54 -4.32 -21.58 -1.66
CA PRO A 54 -4.98 -22.84 -1.93
C PRO A 54 -6.21 -22.63 -2.81
N LEU A 55 -6.32 -23.40 -3.89
CA LEU A 55 -7.42 -23.38 -4.87
C LEU A 55 -7.66 -22.02 -5.56
N GLY A 56 -6.72 -21.06 -5.48
CA GLY A 56 -6.87 -19.74 -6.10
C GLY A 56 -7.94 -18.86 -5.45
N MET A 57 -8.32 -19.16 -4.19
CA MET A 57 -9.33 -18.41 -3.44
C MET A 57 -8.86 -17.02 -3.00
N GLN A 58 -7.55 -16.80 -2.98
CA GLN A 58 -6.95 -15.50 -2.67
C GLN A 58 -6.45 -14.85 -3.95
N ARG A 59 -6.16 -13.56 -3.84
CA ARG A 59 -5.51 -12.76 -4.85
C ARG A 59 -4.18 -12.27 -4.31
N ARG A 60 -3.18 -12.22 -5.17
CA ARG A 60 -1.95 -11.49 -4.91
C ARG A 60 -1.85 -10.35 -5.92
N LYS A 61 -1.87 -9.13 -5.41
CA LYS A 61 -1.64 -7.90 -6.17
C LYS A 61 -0.22 -7.41 -5.89
N ILE A 62 0.56 -7.23 -6.94
CA ILE A 62 1.87 -6.58 -6.92
C ILE A 62 1.73 -5.24 -7.61
N CYS A 63 2.14 -4.18 -6.94
CA CYS A 63 2.17 -2.84 -7.50
C CYS A 63 3.58 -2.26 -7.38
N ASP A 64 4.11 -1.75 -8.48
CA ASP A 64 5.42 -1.10 -8.52
C ASP A 64 5.27 0.40 -8.67
N GLY A 65 6.07 1.12 -7.89
CA GLY A 65 6.27 2.55 -8.05
C GLY A 65 7.21 2.89 -9.20
N PRO A 66 7.57 4.17 -9.35
CA PRO A 66 8.50 4.61 -10.38
C PRO A 66 9.86 3.91 -10.22
N GLN A 67 10.43 3.49 -11.35
CA GLN A 67 11.81 3.03 -11.38
C GLN A 67 12.75 4.22 -11.20
N GLN A 68 13.68 4.08 -10.27
CA GLN A 68 14.74 5.02 -9.99
C GLN A 68 15.84 4.95 -11.06
N SER A 69 16.72 5.94 -11.09
CA SER A 69 17.81 6.00 -12.07
C SER A 69 18.84 4.88 -11.92
N ASP A 70 18.94 4.27 -10.74
CA ASP A 70 19.78 3.10 -10.47
C ASP A 70 19.11 1.78 -10.88
N GLY A 71 17.88 1.83 -11.41
CA GLY A 71 17.09 0.68 -11.83
C GLY A 71 16.27 0.04 -10.73
N THR A 72 16.34 0.53 -9.49
CA THR A 72 15.53 0.03 -8.36
C THR A 72 14.12 0.62 -8.36
N TRP A 73 13.18 -0.04 -7.70
CA TRP A 73 11.82 0.49 -7.50
C TRP A 73 11.25 0.03 -6.16
N GLN A 74 10.23 0.75 -5.69
CA GLN A 74 9.45 0.30 -4.53
C GLN A 74 8.32 -0.61 -5.01
N ARG A 75 8.20 -1.78 -4.40
CA ARG A 75 7.13 -2.74 -4.66
C ARG A 75 6.23 -2.85 -3.44
N THR A 76 4.93 -2.90 -3.66
CA THR A 76 3.93 -3.29 -2.67
C THR A 76 3.27 -4.59 -3.11
N ARG A 77 3.34 -5.60 -2.25
CA ARG A 77 2.67 -6.90 -2.42
C ARG A 77 1.52 -7.00 -1.43
N THR A 78 0.31 -7.18 -1.95
CA THR A 78 -0.92 -7.35 -1.16
C THR A 78 -1.52 -8.72 -1.46
N ILE A 79 -1.69 -9.54 -0.42
CA ILE A 79 -2.46 -10.78 -0.48
C ILE A 79 -3.82 -10.50 0.15
N TYR A 80 -4.91 -10.80 -0.57
CA TYR A 80 -6.26 -10.50 -0.11
C TYR A 80 -7.26 -11.57 -0.55
N SER A 81 -8.37 -11.65 0.16
CA SER A 81 -9.56 -12.38 -0.29
C SER A 81 -10.48 -11.41 -1.04
N PRO A 82 -10.92 -11.75 -2.27
CA PRO A 82 -11.72 -10.84 -3.08
C PRO A 82 -13.10 -10.62 -2.45
N ALA A 83 -13.72 -9.48 -2.76
CA ALA A 83 -15.11 -9.23 -2.38
C ALA A 83 -16.03 -10.31 -2.99
N LEU A 84 -16.98 -10.79 -2.19
CA LEU A 84 -17.96 -11.80 -2.59
C LEU A 84 -19.37 -11.23 -2.40
N TYR A 85 -20.20 -11.39 -3.43
CA TYR A 85 -21.61 -11.05 -3.34
C TYR A 85 -22.43 -12.33 -3.40
N LEU A 86 -23.05 -12.70 -2.27
CA LEU A 86 -23.95 -13.84 -2.20
C LEU A 86 -25.38 -13.32 -2.29
N GLY A 87 -26.07 -13.70 -3.36
CA GLY A 87 -27.52 -13.56 -3.41
C GLY A 87 -28.12 -14.53 -2.39
N SER A 88 -28.83 -14.02 -1.38
CA SER A 88 -29.61 -14.89 -0.50
C SER A 88 -30.83 -15.40 -1.28
N PRO A 89 -31.01 -16.72 -1.43
CA PRO A 89 -32.29 -17.23 -1.86
C PRO A 89 -33.30 -16.92 -0.75
N CYS A 90 -34.47 -16.39 -1.11
CA CYS A 90 -35.57 -16.27 -0.17
C CYS A 90 -35.93 -17.68 0.32
N LEU A 91 -35.60 -18.00 1.57
CA LEU A 91 -35.97 -19.27 2.17
C LEU A 91 -37.36 -19.12 2.79
N ASN A 92 -38.28 -19.96 2.35
CA ASN A 92 -39.60 -20.09 2.97
C ASN A 92 -39.39 -20.93 4.24
N SER A 93 -39.53 -20.35 5.42
CA SER A 93 -39.68 -21.13 6.65
C SER A 93 -41.18 -21.36 6.89
N PRO A 94 -41.69 -22.59 6.81
CA PRO A 94 -43.02 -22.87 7.34
C PRO A 94 -42.94 -22.77 8.86
N ASN A 95 -43.34 -21.61 9.39
CA ASN A 95 -43.55 -21.50 10.83
C ASN A 95 -44.82 -22.29 11.17
N THR A 96 -44.69 -23.47 11.75
CA THR A 96 -45.80 -24.08 12.51
C THR A 96 -45.94 -23.28 13.80
N SER A 97 -46.81 -22.27 13.80
CA SER A 97 -47.31 -21.68 15.04
C SER A 97 -48.05 -22.76 15.81
N GLY A 98 -47.58 -23.10 17.00
CA GLY A 98 -48.11 -24.16 17.87
C GLY A 98 -49.52 -23.91 18.43
N ASP A 99 -50.24 -22.92 17.91
CA ASP A 99 -51.56 -22.51 18.36
C ASP A 99 -52.60 -22.74 17.25
N GLY A 100 -52.82 -24.00 16.86
CA GLY A 100 -54.06 -24.50 16.24
C GLY A 100 -54.66 -23.82 15.00
N ASP A 101 -54.04 -22.78 14.44
CA ASP A 101 -54.51 -22.03 13.29
C ASP A 101 -53.56 -22.30 12.13
N ASP A 102 -54.05 -23.08 11.16
CA ASP A 102 -53.34 -23.61 9.99
C ASP A 102 -53.12 -22.52 8.91
N THR A 103 -52.82 -21.30 9.35
CA THR A 103 -52.43 -20.21 8.45
C THR A 103 -50.94 -20.31 8.18
N MET A 104 -50.58 -20.81 6.99
CA MET A 104 -49.21 -20.73 6.49
C MET A 104 -48.82 -19.27 6.26
N VAL A 105 -48.42 -18.57 7.31
CA VAL A 105 -47.68 -17.33 7.19
C VAL A 105 -46.28 -17.69 6.74
N ASN A 106 -46.06 -17.59 5.41
CA ASN A 106 -44.73 -17.58 4.83
C ASN A 106 -43.95 -16.40 5.44
N SER A 107 -43.21 -16.66 6.51
CA SER A 107 -42.24 -15.69 7.01
C SER A 107 -41.06 -15.75 6.05
N MET A 108 -40.95 -14.70 5.24
CA MET A 108 -39.82 -14.51 4.33
C MET A 108 -38.57 -14.30 5.19
N VAL A 109 -37.77 -15.35 5.38
CA VAL A 109 -36.52 -15.26 6.14
C VAL A 109 -35.49 -14.62 5.22
N ASP A 110 -35.19 -13.36 5.52
CA ASP A 110 -34.17 -12.49 4.93
C ASP A 110 -33.75 -12.77 3.47
N CYS A 111 -34.32 -12.00 2.55
CA CYS A 111 -33.91 -11.98 1.14
C CYS A 111 -32.79 -10.96 0.86
N SER A 112 -32.17 -10.38 1.90
CA SER A 112 -31.17 -9.35 1.70
C SER A 112 -29.90 -9.99 1.13
N PRO A 113 -29.36 -9.47 0.02
CA PRO A 113 -28.09 -9.93 -0.48
C PRO A 113 -26.99 -9.60 0.53
N HIS A 114 -26.09 -10.55 0.74
CA HIS A 114 -24.97 -10.41 1.66
C HIS A 114 -23.70 -10.08 0.86
N ALA A 115 -23.19 -8.87 1.06
CA ALA A 115 -21.92 -8.42 0.50
C ALA A 115 -20.80 -8.63 1.52
N TYR A 116 -19.83 -9.44 1.16
CA TYR A 116 -18.58 -9.59 1.91
C TYR A 116 -17.54 -8.69 1.24
N PRO A 117 -17.02 -7.67 1.94
CA PRO A 117 -16.01 -6.81 1.38
C PRO A 117 -14.71 -7.58 1.15
N GLU A 118 -13.84 -7.02 0.31
CA GLU A 118 -12.46 -7.46 0.22
C GLU A 118 -11.79 -7.44 1.60
N ASN A 119 -10.98 -8.44 1.89
CA ASN A 119 -10.24 -8.52 3.14
C ASN A 119 -8.75 -8.80 2.86
N THR A 120 -7.92 -7.82 3.19
CA THR A 120 -6.46 -7.90 3.08
C THR A 120 -5.89 -8.79 4.17
N LEU A 121 -5.17 -9.83 3.75
CA LEU A 121 -4.56 -10.83 4.61
C LEU A 121 -3.10 -10.48 4.95
N SER A 122 -2.37 -9.93 3.99
CA SER A 122 -1.00 -9.49 4.16
C SER A 122 -0.70 -8.34 3.20
N GLN A 123 0.08 -7.36 3.65
CA GLN A 123 0.58 -6.28 2.80
C GLN A 123 2.00 -5.92 3.22
N GLU A 124 2.90 -5.91 2.25
CA GLU A 124 4.31 -5.63 2.47
C GLU A 124 4.82 -4.68 1.38
N THR A 125 5.68 -3.73 1.78
CA THR A 125 6.35 -2.82 0.84
C THR A 125 7.86 -2.97 1.00
N TYR A 126 8.57 -3.19 -0.09
CA TYR A 126 10.01 -3.44 -0.09
C TYR A 126 10.69 -2.89 -1.35
N PRO A 127 11.98 -2.52 -1.27
CA PRO A 127 12.77 -2.16 -2.44
C PRO A 127 13.09 -3.40 -3.28
N VAL A 128 13.07 -3.23 -4.59
CA VAL A 128 13.41 -4.28 -5.56
C VAL A 128 14.43 -3.74 -6.54
N ALA A 129 15.44 -4.55 -6.86
CA ALA A 129 16.39 -4.33 -7.93
C ALA A 129 16.23 -5.42 -9.00
N PRO A 130 16.69 -5.20 -10.25
CA PRO A 130 16.55 -6.19 -11.33
C PRO A 130 17.10 -7.59 -11.00
N ASN A 131 18.10 -7.67 -10.12
CA ASN A 131 18.73 -8.91 -9.68
C ASN A 131 18.18 -9.47 -8.35
N THR A 132 17.24 -8.78 -7.70
CA THR A 132 16.61 -9.21 -6.44
C THR A 132 15.11 -9.47 -6.61
N VAL A 133 14.57 -9.43 -7.83
CA VAL A 133 13.19 -9.83 -8.12
C VAL A 133 13.03 -11.30 -7.72
N LEU A 134 12.01 -11.58 -6.92
CA LEU A 134 11.73 -12.95 -6.50
C LEU A 134 11.28 -13.79 -7.72
N PRO A 135 11.65 -15.08 -7.79
CA PRO A 135 11.38 -15.92 -8.98
C PRO A 135 9.89 -16.02 -9.36
N ASP A 136 9.00 -15.84 -8.40
CA ASP A 136 7.56 -15.92 -8.56
C ASP A 136 6.91 -14.55 -8.77
N GLU A 137 7.67 -13.48 -8.91
CA GLU A 137 7.16 -12.12 -9.10
C GLU A 137 7.50 -11.58 -10.50
N PRO A 138 6.67 -10.69 -11.06
CA PRO A 138 6.98 -10.05 -12.32
C PRO A 138 8.21 -9.13 -12.17
N GLY A 139 8.82 -8.78 -13.30
CA GLY A 139 9.74 -7.66 -13.39
C GLY A 139 9.06 -6.33 -13.04
N TRP A 140 9.78 -5.22 -13.22
CA TRP A 140 9.21 -3.89 -12.95
C TRP A 140 7.96 -3.63 -13.81
N LEU A 141 6.87 -3.24 -13.16
CA LEU A 141 5.61 -2.89 -13.80
C LEU A 141 5.56 -1.36 -14.07
N PRO A 142 5.57 -0.92 -15.35
CA PRO A 142 5.54 0.50 -15.66
C PRO A 142 4.20 1.16 -15.26
N PRO A 143 4.16 2.49 -15.10
CA PRO A 143 2.94 3.22 -14.77
C PRO A 143 1.74 2.84 -15.65
N PHE A 144 0.55 2.81 -15.06
CA PHE A 144 -0.71 2.40 -15.70
C PHE A 144 -0.84 0.93 -16.09
N THR A 145 0.16 0.09 -15.80
CA THR A 145 -0.01 -1.37 -15.95
C THR A 145 -1.15 -1.84 -15.06
N ASN A 146 -2.05 -2.65 -15.61
CA ASN A 146 -3.16 -3.25 -14.87
C ASN A 146 -3.43 -4.66 -15.42
N ASN A 147 -2.54 -5.59 -15.07
CA ASN A 147 -2.66 -6.99 -15.48
C ASN A 147 -3.55 -7.75 -14.50
N ILE A 148 -4.49 -8.55 -15.02
CA ILE A 148 -5.32 -9.45 -14.22
C ILE A 148 -5.22 -10.84 -14.86
N LEU A 149 -4.63 -11.78 -14.12
CA LEU A 149 -4.23 -13.11 -14.60
C LEU A 149 -4.86 -14.26 -13.78
#